data_AF-A0A7R6X134-F1
#
_entry.id   AF-A0A7R6X134-F1
#
_cell.length_a   1.000
_cell.length_b   1.000
_cell.length_c   1.000
_cell.angle_alpha   90.00
_cell.angle_beta   90.00
_cell.angle_gamma   90.00
#
_symmetry.space_group_name_H-M   'P 1'
#
loop_
_entity.id
_entity.type
_entity.pdbx_description
1 polymer ?
#
loop_
_entity_poly.entity_id
_entity_poly.type
_entity_poly.pdbx_seq_one_letter_code
_entity_poly.pdbx_strand_id
1 'polypeptide(L)'
;MAEAVIKISELRDLADSLFERLKGQGFDHVEVKQSQYWKVYFANAFDVSAPSLVMGDIYDDLNDVRAEVKGSDDGDAVWHAFMHFSGLVNFVAYAAESGGLVKRTAMENPQ
;
A
#
# COMPACT_ATOMS: atom_id res chain seq x y z
N MET A 1 -17.49 13.75 23.06
CA MET A 1 -16.20 13.04 22.92
C MET A 1 -15.22 14.00 22.29
N ALA A 2 -13.98 14.08 22.76
CA ALA A 2 -12.98 14.88 22.05
C ALA A 2 -12.80 14.28 20.65
N GLU A 3 -12.90 15.12 19.62
CA GLU A 3 -12.68 14.71 18.24
C GLU A 3 -11.21 14.32 18.10
N ALA A 4 -10.95 13.06 17.76
CA ALA A 4 -9.59 12.57 17.59
C ALA A 4 -9.02 13.16 16.31
N VAL A 5 -8.05 14.06 16.42
CA VAL A 5 -7.34 14.63 15.27
C VAL A 5 -6.22 13.67 14.87
N ILE A 6 -6.29 13.12 13.66
CA ILE A 6 -5.21 12.30 13.08
C ILE A 6 -4.30 13.21 12.26
N LYS A 7 -3.02 13.31 12.61
CA LYS A 7 -2.07 14.14 11.89
C LYS A 7 -1.48 13.37 10.71
N ILE A 8 -1.39 14.01 9.53
CA ILE A 8 -0.72 13.42 8.36
C ILE A 8 0.74 13.05 8.68
N SER A 9 1.44 13.87 9.45
CA SER A 9 2.81 13.58 9.90
C SER A 9 2.89 12.32 10.77
N GLU A 10 1.91 12.10 11.63
CA GLU A 10 1.84 10.90 12.47
C GLU A 10 1.62 9.64 11.62
N LEU A 11 0.72 9.71 10.63
CA LEU A 11 0.50 8.60 9.70
C LEU A 11 1.76 8.24 8.92
N ARG A 12 2.52 9.25 8.48
CA ARG A 12 3.82 9.04 7.84
C ARG A 12 4.79 8.32 8.78
N ASP A 13 5.00 8.85 9.99
CA ASP A 13 5.96 8.29 10.94
C ASP A 13 5.61 6.83 11.31
N LEU A 14 4.32 6.52 11.44
CA LEU A 14 3.82 5.17 11.65
C LEU A 14 4.06 4.27 10.44
N ALA A 15 3.79 4.74 9.22
CA ALA A 15 4.04 3.99 8.00
C ALA A 15 5.54 3.67 7.85
N ASP A 16 6.41 4.67 8.02
CA ASP A 16 7.87 4.49 7.99
C ASP A 16 8.31 3.44 9.03
N SER A 17 7.80 3.55 10.27
CA SER A 17 8.10 2.59 11.34
C SER A 17 7.62 1.16 11.02
N LEU A 18 6.47 1.00 10.35
CA LEU A 18 5.95 -0.30 9.94
C LEU A 18 6.83 -0.93 8.87
N PHE A 19 7.22 -0.19 7.84
CA PHE A 19 8.10 -0.69 6.78
C PHE A 19 9.49 -1.03 7.31
N GLU A 20 10.05 -0.22 8.21
CA GLU A 20 11.33 -0.55 8.85
C GLU A 20 11.25 -1.81 9.73
N ARG A 21 10.12 -2.06 10.41
CA ARG A 21 9.90 -3.32 11.13
C ARG A 21 9.81 -4.53 10.22
N LEU A 22 9.23 -4.41 9.03
CA LEU A 22 9.20 -5.50 8.04
C LEU A 22 10.62 -5.80 7.54
N LYS A 23 11.37 -4.77 7.16
CA LYS A 23 12.79 -4.91 6.76
C LYS A 23 13.65 -5.51 7.87
N GLY A 24 13.45 -5.08 9.12
CA GLY A 24 14.16 -5.60 10.29
C GLY A 24 13.91 -7.10 10.55
N GLN A 25 12.80 -7.65 10.05
CA GLN A 25 12.50 -9.09 10.08
C GLN A 25 13.09 -9.87 8.88
N GLY A 26 13.80 -9.16 8.00
CA GLY A 26 14.44 -9.69 6.81
C GLY A 26 13.54 -9.71 5.57
N PHE A 27 12.29 -9.22 5.64
CA PHE A 27 11.41 -9.14 4.47
C PHE A 27 11.85 -7.99 3.56
N ASP A 28 11.91 -8.26 2.26
CA ASP A 28 12.48 -7.33 1.27
C ASP A 28 11.56 -7.10 0.07
N HIS A 29 10.78 -8.11 -0.32
CA HIS A 29 9.83 -8.00 -1.42
C HIS A 29 8.59 -8.88 -1.19
N VAL A 30 7.56 -8.63 -1.98
CA VAL A 30 6.31 -9.39 -2.01
C VAL A 30 6.22 -10.09 -3.37
N GLU A 31 5.90 -11.39 -3.38
CA GLU A 31 5.61 -12.12 -4.61
C GLU A 31 4.20 -11.80 -5.13
N VAL A 32 4.12 -11.31 -6.36
CA VAL A 32 2.84 -11.08 -7.04
C VAL A 32 2.43 -12.36 -7.78
N LYS A 33 1.62 -13.19 -7.13
CA LYS A 33 1.03 -14.40 -7.74
C LYS A 33 -0.18 -14.09 -8.62
N GLN A 34 -0.91 -13.03 -8.27
CA GLN A 34 -2.06 -12.50 -9.00
C GLN A 34 -2.05 -10.98 -8.82
N SER A 35 -2.18 -10.24 -9.91
CA SER A 35 -2.16 -8.77 -9.89
C SER A 35 -3.55 -8.17 -9.64
N GLN A 36 -4.62 -8.83 -10.05
CA GLN A 36 -5.97 -8.32 -9.93
C GLN A 36 -6.57 -8.58 -8.54
N TYR A 37 -7.23 -7.57 -7.95
CA TYR A 37 -7.87 -7.68 -6.63
C TYR A 37 -9.18 -6.87 -6.55
N TRP A 38 -10.08 -7.27 -5.66
CA TRP A 38 -11.30 -6.51 -5.37
C TRP A 38 -10.99 -5.31 -4.47
N LYS A 39 -11.55 -4.15 -4.80
CA LYS A 39 -11.48 -2.92 -4.00
C LYS A 39 -12.80 -2.16 -4.03
N VAL A 40 -12.88 -1.11 -3.22
CA VAL A 40 -13.92 -0.10 -3.26
C VAL A 40 -13.26 1.27 -3.46
N TYR A 41 -13.98 2.23 -4.04
CA TYR A 41 -13.53 3.62 -4.07
C TYR A 41 -13.55 4.22 -2.66
N PHE A 42 -12.63 5.15 -2.37
CA PHE A 42 -12.53 5.77 -1.04
C PHE A 42 -13.80 6.45 -0.57
N ALA A 43 -14.50 7.16 -1.46
CA ALA A 43 -15.78 7.78 -1.12
C ALA A 43 -16.78 6.73 -0.59
N ASN A 44 -16.86 5.59 -1.28
CA ASN A 44 -17.77 4.50 -0.93
C ASN A 44 -17.35 3.79 0.37
N ALA A 45 -16.07 3.84 0.76
CA ALA A 45 -15.57 3.14 1.95
C ALA A 45 -16.09 3.74 3.27
N PHE A 46 -16.52 5.01 3.23
CA PHE A 46 -17.07 5.72 4.39
C PHE A 46 -18.57 5.99 4.26
N ASP A 47 -19.20 5.52 3.18
CA ASP A 47 -20.64 5.62 3.00
C ASP A 47 -21.39 4.58 3.85
N VAL A 48 -22.62 4.93 4.26
CA VAL A 48 -23.49 4.06 5.06
C VAL A 48 -24.12 2.95 4.20
N SER A 49 -24.25 3.17 2.89
CA SER A 49 -24.76 2.17 1.96
C SER A 49 -23.72 1.12 1.60
N ALA A 50 -24.17 -0.07 1.18
CA ALA A 50 -23.28 -1.09 0.66
C ALA A 50 -22.44 -0.55 -0.52
N PRO A 51 -21.10 -0.64 -0.47
CA PRO A 51 -20.25 -0.09 -1.51
C PRO A 51 -20.30 -0.96 -2.77
N SER A 52 -20.16 -0.34 -3.93
CA SER A 52 -19.93 -1.06 -5.19
C SER A 52 -18.50 -1.59 -5.22
N LEU A 53 -18.36 -2.90 -5.45
CA LEU A 53 -17.07 -3.55 -5.65
C LEU A 53 -16.55 -3.27 -7.07
N VAL A 54 -15.26 -2.96 -7.17
CA VAL A 54 -14.53 -2.80 -8.43
C VAL A 54 -13.24 -3.61 -8.39
N MET A 55 -12.63 -3.84 -9.55
CA MET A 55 -11.34 -4.51 -9.67
C MET A 55 -10.22 -3.48 -9.79
N GLY A 56 -9.14 -3.66 -9.03
CA GLY A 56 -7.86 -2.99 -9.22
C GLY A 56 -6.79 -3.95 -9.71
N ASP A 57 -5.63 -3.42 -10.07
CA ASP A 57 -4.44 -4.19 -10.46
C ASP A 57 -3.19 -3.65 -9.73
N ILE A 58 -2.43 -4.54 -9.10
CA ILE A 58 -1.23 -4.19 -8.30
C ILE A 58 -0.13 -3.56 -9.14
N TYR A 59 0.02 -3.96 -10.41
CA TYR A 59 1.04 -3.38 -11.27
C TYR A 59 0.64 -1.97 -11.71
N ASP A 60 -0.62 -1.76 -12.03
CA ASP A 60 -1.16 -0.41 -12.32
C ASP A 60 -0.99 0.49 -11.10
N ASP A 61 -1.41 0.03 -9.91
CA ASP A 61 -1.25 0.79 -8.67
C ASP A 61 0.22 1.16 -8.40
N LEU A 62 1.17 0.24 -8.60
CA LEU A 62 2.59 0.52 -8.40
C LEU A 62 3.14 1.53 -9.42
N ASN A 63 2.71 1.44 -10.67
CA ASN A 63 3.16 2.35 -11.72
C ASN A 63 2.59 3.76 -11.52
N ASP A 64 1.31 3.87 -11.15
CA ASP A 64 0.62 5.14 -10.95
C ASP A 64 1.19 5.87 -9.73
N VAL A 65 1.40 5.19 -8.60
CA VAL A 65 2.08 5.80 -7.42
C VAL A 65 3.47 6.33 -7.81
N ARG A 66 4.25 5.57 -8.60
CA ARG A 66 5.59 6.00 -9.01
C ARG A 66 5.56 7.22 -9.93
N ALA A 67 4.56 7.34 -10.78
CA ALA A 67 4.39 8.46 -11.70
C ALA A 67 3.92 9.71 -10.94
N GLU A 68 2.93 9.56 -10.07
CA GLU A 68 2.20 10.66 -9.43
C GLU A 68 2.98 11.28 -8.28
N VAL A 69 3.72 10.49 -7.49
CA VAL A 69 4.58 11.01 -6.42
C VAL A 69 5.73 11.88 -6.97
N LYS A 70 6.09 11.71 -8.25
CA LYS A 70 7.11 12.53 -8.94
C LYS A 70 6.49 13.68 -9.75
N GLY A 71 5.17 13.73 -9.85
CA GLY A 71 4.42 14.65 -10.68
C GLY A 71 4.27 16.06 -10.07
N SER A 72 3.42 16.87 -10.70
CA SER A 72 3.09 18.22 -10.23
C SER A 72 2.32 18.20 -8.90
N ASP A 73 2.43 19.28 -8.12
CA ASP A 73 1.65 19.54 -6.89
C ASP A 73 0.14 19.77 -7.14
N ASP A 74 -0.42 19.16 -8.18
CA ASP A 74 -1.86 19.14 -8.41
C ASP A 74 -2.50 18.29 -7.30
N GLY A 75 -3.37 18.91 -6.51
CA GLY A 75 -3.99 18.26 -5.35
C GLY A 75 -4.76 17.00 -5.71
N ASP A 76 -5.37 16.96 -6.90
CA ASP A 76 -6.12 15.80 -7.38
C ASP A 76 -5.20 14.61 -7.69
N ALA A 77 -4.00 14.87 -8.23
CA ALA A 77 -3.00 13.83 -8.49
C ALA A 77 -2.47 13.21 -7.19
N VAL A 78 -2.29 14.01 -6.14
CA VAL A 78 -1.86 13.51 -4.82
C VAL A 78 -2.93 12.60 -4.20
N TRP A 79 -4.21 12.95 -4.33
CA TRP A 79 -5.30 12.10 -3.83
C TRP A 79 -5.47 10.82 -4.65
N HIS A 80 -5.25 10.88 -5.96
CA HIS A 80 -5.21 9.72 -6.82
C HIS A 80 -4.10 8.74 -6.41
N ALA A 81 -2.90 9.25 -6.10
CA ALA A 81 -1.78 8.44 -5.65
C ALA A 81 -2.09 7.70 -4.33
N PHE A 82 -2.83 8.33 -3.41
CA PHE A 82 -3.29 7.66 -2.19
C PHE A 82 -4.21 6.46 -2.49
N MET A 83 -5.08 6.54 -3.52
CA MET A 83 -5.95 5.42 -3.92
C MET A 83 -5.15 4.21 -4.35
N HIS A 84 -4.14 4.42 -5.19
CA HIS A 84 -3.26 3.36 -5.63
C HIS A 84 -2.39 2.83 -4.48
N PHE A 85 -1.83 3.72 -3.66
CA PHE A 85 -1.01 3.33 -2.52
C PHE A 85 -1.78 2.49 -1.49
N SER A 86 -3.04 2.80 -1.22
CA SER A 86 -3.88 1.97 -0.34
C SER A 86 -4.05 0.54 -0.85
N GLY A 87 -4.13 0.37 -2.18
CA GLY A 87 -4.14 -0.94 -2.84
C GLY A 87 -2.87 -1.73 -2.54
N LEU A 88 -1.72 -1.08 -2.66
CA LEU A 88 -0.41 -1.68 -2.35
C LEU A 88 -0.29 -2.05 -0.86
N VAL A 89 -0.78 -1.21 0.05
CA VAL A 89 -0.78 -1.51 1.50
C VAL A 89 -1.66 -2.73 1.80
N ASN A 90 -2.86 -2.80 1.21
CA ASN A 90 -3.73 -3.98 1.33
C ASN A 90 -3.06 -5.24 0.76
N PHE A 91 -2.33 -5.10 -0.34
CA PHE A 91 -1.58 -6.21 -0.93
C PHE A 91 -0.45 -6.71 -0.04
N VAL A 92 0.30 -5.80 0.60
CA VAL A 92 1.32 -6.17 1.60
C VAL A 92 0.70 -6.90 2.79
N ALA A 93 -0.45 -6.42 3.29
CA ALA A 93 -1.16 -7.09 4.38
C ALA A 93 -1.65 -8.49 3.97
N TYR A 94 -2.26 -8.62 2.79
CA TYR A 94 -2.66 -9.91 2.23
C TYR A 94 -1.47 -10.86 2.07
N ALA A 95 -0.32 -10.38 1.58
CA ALA A 95 0.88 -11.18 1.46
C ALA A 95 1.43 -11.62 2.82
N ALA A 96 1.32 -10.80 3.86
CA ALA A 96 1.69 -11.17 5.22
C ALA A 96 0.81 -12.32 5.75
N GLU A 97 -0.49 -12.29 5.48
CA GLU A 97 -1.43 -13.34 5.89
C GLU A 97 -1.30 -14.63 5.06
N SER A 98 -1.05 -14.50 3.76
CA SER A 98 -1.00 -15.62 2.81
C SER A 98 0.39 -16.23 2.60
N GLY A 99 1.42 -15.70 3.27
CA GLY A 99 2.81 -16.16 3.14
C GLY A 99 3.50 -15.72 1.83
N GLY A 100 3.04 -14.64 1.22
CA GLY A 100 3.65 -14.03 0.01
C GLY A 100 4.81 -13.06 0.29
N LEU A 101 5.12 -12.77 1.56
CA LEU A 101 6.29 -11.99 1.94
C LEU A 101 7.57 -12.82 1.83
N VAL A 102 8.55 -12.31 1.08
CA VAL A 102 9.82 -13.00 0.85
C VAL A 102 10.94 -12.34 1.64
N LYS A 103 11.71 -13.18 2.34
CA LYS A 103 12.91 -12.74 3.04
C LYS A 103 14.08 -12.63 2.07
N ARG A 104 14.95 -11.65 2.27
CA ARG A 104 16.23 -11.59 1.56
C ARG A 104 17.01 -12.88 1.86
N THR A 105 17.29 -13.67 0.82
CA THR A 105 18.23 -14.78 0.95
C THR A 105 19.59 -14.18 1.28
N ALA A 106 20.27 -14.71 2.31
CA ALA A 106 21.67 -14.39 2.52
C ALA A 106 22.38 -14.72 1.21
N MET A 107 23.02 -13.74 0.58
CA MET A 107 23.88 -13.99 -0.58
C MET A 107 24.84 -15.12 -0.18
N GLU A 108 24.71 -16.28 -0.83
CA GLU A 108 25.75 -17.29 -0.80
C GLU A 108 27.01 -16.59 -1.29
N ASN A 109 27.99 -16.42 -0.40
CA ASN A 109 29.31 -15.94 -0.78
C ASN A 109 29.81 -16.87 -1.90
N PRO A 110 30.07 -16.38 -3.12
CA PRO A 110 30.84 -17.17 -4.06
C PRO A 110 32.25 -17.30 -3.46
N GLN A 111 32.62 -18.54 -3.12
CA GLN A 111 34.02 -18.92 -2.85
C GLN A 111 34.86 -18.73 -4.11
#